data_AF-N6V4T4-F1
#
_entry.id   AF-N6V4T4-F1
#
_cell.length_a   1.000
_cell.length_b   1.000
_cell.length_c   1.000
_cell.angle_alpha   90.00
_cell.angle_beta   90.00
_cell.angle_gamma   90.00
#
_symmetry.space_group_name_H-M   'P 1'
#
loop_
_entity.id
_entity.type
_entity.pdbx_description
1 polymer ?
#
loop_
_entity_poly.entity_id
_entity_poly.type
_entity_poly.pdbx_seq_one_letter_code
_entity_poly.pdbx_strand_id
1 'polypeptide(L)'
;MLNILSHVAPLAVLAIWPVLLVVFPWFLMRGLRFNARVTSYRNVRFDFVGTYGGAFKAIFLGTLVTVVSVGLLSPIASRWFYKYVFDNLRYGDRPFSTEPRLGALYEAFITVIAIMIVAIVILGVIGTFAIGFSGNSMSRGMGGISPWHWIIVLIFPIYIFAGLYYRATVRNIIWSAATVDHRHELRSDLGRRRFAWIAVSNVIVSLVTLGLMRPWAAVRMQRFLTEHTAVHVDGEIGVVFDQIRSTGNAISAEYLDVDGFDFGF
;
A
#
# COMPACT_ATOMS: atom_id res chain seq x y z
N MET A 1 1.76 -28.50 7.60
CA MET A 1 0.69 -28.91 6.66
C MET A 1 1.23 -29.16 5.24
N LEU A 2 2.04 -28.26 4.65
CA LEU A 2 2.66 -28.47 3.32
C LEU A 2 3.57 -29.71 3.22
N ASN A 3 4.29 -30.06 4.30
CA ASN A 3 5.25 -31.17 4.31
C ASN A 3 4.59 -32.57 4.29
N ILE A 4 3.29 -32.67 4.59
CA ILE A 4 2.55 -33.94 4.54
C ILE A 4 1.92 -34.13 3.15
N LEU A 5 1.45 -33.05 2.53
CA LEU A 5 0.91 -33.04 1.16
C LEU A 5 1.97 -33.33 0.08
N SER A 6 3.24 -32.99 0.33
CA SER A 6 4.34 -33.27 -0.60
C SER A 6 4.63 -34.76 -0.77
N HIS A 7 4.31 -35.59 0.23
CA HIS A 7 4.51 -37.04 0.16
C HIS A 7 3.33 -37.79 -0.49
N VAL A 8 2.12 -37.22 -0.47
CA VAL A 8 0.90 -37.87 -0.98
C VAL A 8 0.58 -37.47 -2.42
N ALA A 9 0.82 -36.21 -2.80
CA ALA A 9 0.57 -35.71 -4.14
C ALA A 9 1.53 -34.55 -4.49
N PRO A 10 2.79 -34.85 -4.88
CA PRO A 10 3.80 -33.81 -5.16
C PRO A 10 3.37 -32.84 -6.28
N LEU A 11 2.58 -33.32 -7.25
CA LEU A 11 2.01 -32.50 -8.32
C LEU A 11 0.95 -31.49 -7.82
N ALA A 12 0.19 -31.83 -6.78
CA ALA A 12 -0.82 -30.93 -6.21
C ALA A 12 -0.19 -29.75 -5.44
N VAL A 13 0.94 -30.00 -4.75
CA VAL A 13 1.70 -28.95 -4.05
C VAL A 13 2.31 -27.96 -5.03
N LEU A 14 2.81 -28.45 -6.18
CA LEU A 14 3.32 -27.59 -7.24
C LEU A 14 2.21 -26.76 -7.92
N ALA A 15 1.00 -27.32 -8.05
CA ALA A 15 -0.14 -26.63 -8.65
C ALA A 15 -0.74 -25.51 -7.75
N ILE A 16 -0.55 -25.57 -6.43
CA ILE A 16 -1.06 -24.55 -5.49
C ILE A 16 -0.51 -23.15 -5.79
N TRP A 17 0.79 -23.04 -6.07
CA TRP A 17 1.44 -21.74 -6.32
C TRP A 17 0.89 -20.98 -7.55
N PRO A 18 0.79 -21.60 -8.75
CA PRO A 18 0.20 -20.93 -9.90
C PRO A 18 -1.30 -20.66 -9.71
N VAL A 19 -2.04 -21.55 -9.03
CA VAL A 19 -3.46 -21.30 -8.72
C VAL A 19 -3.61 -20.08 -7.82
N LEU A 20 -2.85 -19.99 -6.72
CA LEU A 20 -2.86 -18.81 -5.83
C LEU A 20 -2.52 -17.53 -6.59
N LEU A 21 -1.59 -17.60 -7.53
CA LEU A 21 -1.16 -16.45 -8.32
C LEU A 21 -2.28 -15.92 -9.24
N VAL A 22 -3.09 -16.80 -9.82
CA VAL A 22 -4.26 -16.43 -10.66
C VAL A 22 -5.43 -15.96 -9.79
N VAL A 23 -5.61 -16.58 -8.63
CA VAL A 23 -6.72 -16.30 -7.71
C VAL A 23 -6.50 -14.98 -6.94
N PHE A 24 -5.24 -14.59 -6.69
CA PHE A 24 -4.93 -13.38 -5.93
C PHE A 24 -5.43 -12.07 -6.58
N PRO A 25 -5.26 -11.80 -7.89
CA PRO A 25 -5.87 -10.66 -8.56
C PRO A 25 -7.39 -10.61 -8.46
N TRP A 26 -8.04 -11.77 -8.51
CA TRP A 26 -9.49 -11.86 -8.32
C TRP A 26 -9.90 -11.49 -6.89
N PHE A 27 -9.17 -11.98 -5.88
CA PHE A 27 -9.42 -11.62 -4.48
C PHE A 27 -9.21 -10.13 -4.24
N LEU A 28 -8.15 -9.53 -4.79
CA LEU A 28 -7.93 -8.09 -4.66
C LEU A 28 -9.08 -7.30 -5.27
N MET A 29 -9.48 -7.61 -6.50
CA MET A 29 -10.58 -6.94 -7.19
C MET A 29 -11.89 -7.03 -6.38
N ARG A 30 -12.21 -8.23 -5.86
CA ARG A 30 -13.39 -8.40 -4.99
C ARG A 30 -13.28 -7.64 -3.67
N GLY A 31 -12.09 -7.64 -3.05
CA GLY A 31 -11.85 -6.89 -1.81
C GLY A 31 -11.98 -5.38 -2.00
N LEU A 32 -11.44 -4.83 -3.10
CA LEU A 32 -11.59 -3.42 -3.46
C LEU A 32 -13.06 -3.06 -3.71
N ARG A 33 -13.80 -3.92 -4.43
CA ARG A 33 -15.23 -3.71 -4.69
C ARG A 33 -16.08 -3.76 -3.42
N PHE A 34 -15.79 -4.69 -2.53
CA PHE A 34 -16.46 -4.76 -1.23
C PHE A 34 -16.20 -3.52 -0.39
N ASN A 35 -14.92 -3.11 -0.26
CA ASN A 35 -14.55 -1.93 0.51
C ASN A 35 -15.19 -0.65 -0.04
N ALA A 36 -15.25 -0.49 -1.37
CA ALA A 36 -15.92 0.65 -1.99
C ALA A 36 -17.41 0.69 -1.62
N ARG A 37 -18.14 -0.41 -1.80
CA ARG A 37 -19.59 -0.47 -1.55
C ARG A 37 -20.00 -0.24 -0.10
N VAL A 38 -19.15 -0.66 0.84
CA VAL A 38 -19.38 -0.46 2.29
C VAL A 38 -18.94 0.94 2.73
N THR A 39 -18.18 1.66 1.91
CA THR A 39 -17.77 3.03 2.18
C THR A 39 -18.79 4.01 1.63
N SER A 40 -19.31 4.87 2.50
CA SER A 40 -20.17 6.00 2.11
C SER A 40 -19.67 7.27 2.77
N TYR A 41 -19.72 8.39 2.05
CA TYR A 41 -19.44 9.70 2.60
C TYR A 41 -20.58 10.64 2.22
N ARG A 42 -21.07 11.43 3.19
CA ARG A 42 -22.20 12.37 2.99
C ARG A 42 -23.40 11.75 2.24
N ASN A 43 -23.78 10.53 2.62
CA ASN A 43 -24.89 9.77 2.03
C ASN A 43 -24.71 9.33 0.57
N VAL A 44 -23.51 9.42 -0.01
CA VAL A 44 -23.17 8.89 -1.33
C VAL A 44 -22.18 7.75 -1.19
N ARG A 45 -22.50 6.60 -1.80
CA ARG A 45 -21.70 5.37 -1.74
C ARG A 45 -20.58 5.42 -2.78
N PHE A 46 -19.46 4.78 -2.45
CA PHE A 46 -18.43 4.51 -3.44
C PHE A 46 -18.76 3.21 -4.20
N ASP A 47 -18.36 3.13 -5.46
CA ASP A 47 -18.41 1.89 -6.23
C ASP A 47 -17.07 1.63 -6.93
N PHE A 48 -16.86 0.38 -7.32
CA PHE A 48 -15.64 -0.06 -8.01
C PHE A 48 -16.01 -0.90 -9.23
N VAL A 49 -15.62 -0.43 -10.41
CA VAL A 49 -15.97 -1.02 -11.72
C VAL A 49 -14.80 -1.77 -12.37
N GLY A 50 -13.74 -2.05 -11.62
CA GLY A 50 -12.52 -2.65 -12.14
C GLY A 50 -12.73 -4.09 -12.61
N THR A 51 -12.12 -4.45 -13.73
CA THR A 51 -12.19 -5.81 -14.31
C THR A 51 -11.08 -6.72 -13.78
N TYR A 52 -11.28 -8.03 -13.87
CA TYR A 52 -10.25 -9.02 -13.51
C TYR A 52 -8.99 -8.87 -14.37
N GLY A 53 -9.13 -8.64 -15.68
CA GLY A 53 -7.98 -8.42 -16.57
C GLY A 53 -7.14 -7.19 -16.18
N GLY A 54 -7.78 -6.12 -15.72
CA GLY A 54 -7.09 -4.96 -15.16
C GLY A 54 -6.31 -5.29 -13.89
N ALA A 55 -6.91 -6.03 -12.95
CA ALA A 55 -6.23 -6.46 -11.72
C ALA A 55 -5.04 -7.39 -12.03
N PHE A 56 -5.23 -8.32 -12.97
CA PHE A 56 -4.18 -9.25 -13.40
C PHE A 56 -3.00 -8.49 -14.00
N LYS A 57 -3.24 -7.52 -14.90
CA LYS A 57 -2.18 -6.65 -15.44
C LYS A 57 -1.50 -5.85 -14.33
N ALA A 58 -2.26 -5.21 -13.45
CA ALA A 58 -1.72 -4.37 -12.40
C ALA A 58 -0.81 -5.12 -11.44
N ILE A 59 -1.18 -6.34 -11.04
CA ILE A 59 -0.47 -7.12 -10.03
C ILE A 59 0.54 -8.07 -10.66
N PHE A 60 0.10 -8.93 -11.57
CA PHE A 60 0.95 -10.00 -12.09
C PHE A 60 2.00 -9.44 -13.05
N LEU A 61 1.58 -8.63 -14.04
CA LEU A 61 2.55 -7.97 -14.92
C LEU A 61 3.43 -6.99 -14.14
N GLY A 62 2.88 -6.26 -13.17
CA GLY A 62 3.65 -5.39 -12.28
C GLY A 62 4.71 -6.15 -11.47
N THR A 63 4.35 -7.29 -10.88
CA THR A 63 5.27 -8.14 -10.11
C THR A 63 6.33 -8.76 -11.03
N LEU A 64 5.92 -9.28 -12.18
CA LEU A 64 6.84 -9.88 -13.16
C LEU A 64 7.86 -8.85 -13.67
N VAL A 65 7.41 -7.65 -14.02
CA VAL A 65 8.27 -6.53 -14.42
C VAL A 65 9.23 -6.15 -13.29
N THR A 66 8.77 -6.14 -12.04
CA THR A 66 9.61 -5.86 -10.88
C THR A 66 10.68 -6.94 -10.67
N VAL A 67 10.31 -8.22 -10.75
CA VAL A 67 11.25 -9.34 -10.54
C VAL A 67 12.27 -9.44 -11.67
N VAL A 68 11.83 -9.36 -12.93
CA VAL A 68 12.71 -9.45 -14.11
C VAL A 68 13.72 -8.28 -14.13
N SER A 69 13.31 -7.11 -13.67
CA SER A 69 14.18 -5.92 -13.60
C SER A 69 14.99 -5.80 -12.30
N VAL A 70 15.00 -6.82 -11.44
CA VAL A 70 15.68 -6.79 -10.13
C VAL A 70 15.22 -5.58 -9.27
N GLY A 71 13.95 -5.20 -9.41
CA GLY A 71 13.34 -4.09 -8.69
C GLY A 71 13.46 -2.71 -9.37
N LEU A 72 14.22 -2.58 -10.46
CA LEU A 72 14.46 -1.30 -11.13
C LEU A 72 13.16 -0.66 -11.67
N LEU A 73 12.21 -1.49 -12.10
CA LEU A 73 10.91 -1.04 -12.62
C LEU A 73 9.79 -1.09 -11.57
N SER A 74 10.13 -1.20 -10.28
CA SER A 74 9.16 -1.11 -9.17
C SER A 74 8.27 0.16 -9.18
N PRO A 75 8.74 1.35 -9.64
CA PRO A 75 7.89 2.53 -9.69
C PRO A 75 6.82 2.42 -10.80
N ILE A 76 7.11 1.72 -11.89
CA ILE A 76 6.16 1.45 -12.98
C ILE A 76 5.07 0.49 -12.48
N ALA A 77 5.46 -0.58 -11.79
CA ALA A 77 4.52 -1.52 -11.19
C ALA A 77 3.60 -0.81 -10.19
N SER A 78 4.16 0.07 -9.35
CA SER A 78 3.39 0.90 -8.42
C SER A 78 2.39 1.78 -9.17
N ARG A 79 2.81 2.46 -10.25
CA ARG A 79 1.91 3.27 -11.09
C ARG A 79 0.74 2.45 -11.65
N TRP A 80 1.00 1.26 -12.20
CA TRP A 80 -0.07 0.42 -12.73
C TRP A 80 -1.06 -0.02 -11.66
N PHE A 81 -0.56 -0.40 -10.48
CA PHE A 81 -1.40 -0.78 -9.35
C PHE A 81 -2.34 0.35 -8.92
N TYR A 82 -1.79 1.53 -8.61
CA TYR A 82 -2.62 2.62 -8.14
C TYR A 82 -3.50 3.21 -9.24
N LYS A 83 -3.03 3.25 -10.48
CA LYS A 83 -3.87 3.65 -11.62
C LYS A 83 -5.07 2.71 -11.77
N TYR A 84 -4.87 1.39 -11.64
CA TYR A 84 -5.97 0.44 -11.63
C TYR A 84 -6.95 0.69 -10.48
N VAL A 85 -6.46 1.00 -9.27
CA VAL A 85 -7.34 1.27 -8.12
C VAL A 85 -8.15 2.56 -8.32
N PHE A 86 -7.49 3.68 -8.67
CA PHE A 86 -8.15 4.98 -8.80
C PHE A 86 -9.01 5.08 -10.05
N ASP A 87 -8.54 4.68 -11.23
CA ASP A 87 -9.31 4.82 -12.48
C ASP A 87 -10.60 3.98 -12.50
N ASN A 88 -10.70 2.98 -11.61
CA ASN A 88 -11.88 2.14 -11.47
C ASN A 88 -12.73 2.48 -10.24
N LEU A 89 -12.35 3.47 -9.44
CA LEU A 89 -13.13 3.96 -8.31
C LEU A 89 -14.15 5.00 -8.78
N ARG A 90 -15.34 4.97 -8.20
CA ARG A 90 -16.41 5.95 -8.44
C ARG A 90 -16.99 6.45 -7.13
N TYR A 91 -17.39 7.72 -7.11
CA TYR A 91 -18.17 8.33 -6.03
C TYR A 91 -19.52 8.77 -6.58
N GLY A 92 -20.56 7.97 -6.30
CA GLY A 92 -21.80 8.04 -7.09
C GLY A 92 -21.51 7.79 -8.57
N ASP A 93 -21.89 8.72 -9.44
CA ASP A 93 -21.64 8.64 -10.88
C ASP A 93 -20.29 9.22 -11.33
N ARG A 94 -19.52 9.83 -10.40
CA ARG A 94 -18.29 10.53 -10.75
C ARG A 94 -17.07 9.60 -10.71
N PRO A 95 -16.35 9.40 -11.82
CA PRO A 95 -15.15 8.57 -11.83
C PRO A 95 -13.96 9.31 -11.22
N PHE A 96 -13.08 8.55 -10.56
CA PHE A 96 -11.73 9.00 -10.23
C PHE A 96 -10.81 8.75 -11.42
N SER A 97 -9.81 9.60 -11.60
CA SER A 97 -8.74 9.39 -12.57
C SER A 97 -7.40 9.80 -11.98
N THR A 98 -6.34 9.04 -12.25
CA THR A 98 -5.00 9.43 -11.82
C THR A 98 -3.99 9.26 -12.94
N GLU A 99 -3.18 10.29 -13.14
CA GLU A 99 -2.07 10.26 -14.09
C GLU A 99 -0.76 10.67 -13.39
N PRO A 100 -0.23 9.80 -12.50
CA PRO A 100 0.94 10.13 -11.72
C PRO A 100 2.17 10.26 -12.62
N ARG A 101 2.91 11.36 -12.46
CA ARG A 101 4.15 11.64 -13.20
C ARG A 101 5.19 10.57 -12.92
N LEU A 102 5.63 9.86 -13.96
CA LEU A 102 6.60 8.78 -13.82
C LEU A 102 7.94 9.27 -13.27
N GLY A 103 8.38 10.47 -13.67
CA GLY A 103 9.61 11.09 -13.16
C GLY A 103 9.63 11.27 -11.63
N ALA A 104 8.52 11.72 -11.04
CA ALA A 104 8.41 11.90 -9.59
C ALA A 104 8.47 10.56 -8.83
N LEU A 105 7.90 9.50 -9.40
CA LEU A 105 7.97 8.14 -8.84
C LEU A 105 9.41 7.57 -8.89
N TYR A 106 10.15 7.84 -9.97
CA TYR A 106 11.56 7.47 -10.07
C TYR A 106 12.44 8.29 -9.12
N GLU A 107 12.15 9.58 -8.94
CA GLU A 107 12.85 10.43 -7.97
C GLU A 107 12.69 9.88 -6.54
N ALA A 108 11.47 9.48 -6.17
CA ALA A 108 11.21 8.81 -4.90
C ALA A 108 11.99 7.50 -4.76
N PHE A 109 12.10 6.71 -5.83
CA PHE A 109 12.84 5.46 -5.84
C PHE A 109 14.35 5.65 -5.71
N ILE A 110 14.92 6.58 -6.48
CA ILE A 110 16.35 6.92 -6.42
C ILE A 110 16.71 7.48 -5.05
N THR A 111 15.85 8.32 -4.47
CA THR A 111 16.06 8.85 -3.11
C THR A 111 16.14 7.71 -2.09
N VAL A 112 15.30 6.69 -2.20
CA VAL A 112 15.31 5.52 -1.30
C VAL A 112 16.58 4.68 -1.50
N ILE A 113 16.99 4.44 -2.74
CA ILE A 113 18.26 3.77 -3.05
C ILE A 113 19.44 4.57 -2.47
N ALA A 114 19.46 5.89 -2.64
CA ALA A 114 20.50 6.75 -2.11
C ALA A 114 20.57 6.66 -0.58
N ILE A 115 19.42 6.69 0.11
CA ILE A 115 19.36 6.49 1.57
C ILE A 115 19.93 5.13 1.97
N MET A 116 19.58 4.05 1.25
CA MET A 116 20.09 2.71 1.52
C MET A 116 21.60 2.61 1.30
N ILE A 117 22.12 3.15 0.20
CA ILE A 117 23.56 3.13 -0.10
C ILE A 117 24.33 3.92 0.97
N VAL A 118 23.88 5.14 1.28
CA VAL A 118 24.52 5.97 2.33
C VAL A 118 24.52 5.24 3.66
N ALA A 119 23.41 4.61 4.04
CA ALA A 119 23.31 3.84 5.26
C ALA A 119 24.26 2.63 5.29
N ILE A 120 24.36 1.88 4.18
CA ILE A 120 25.29 0.74 4.06
C ILE A 120 26.74 1.21 4.16
N VAL A 121 27.09 2.30 3.48
CA VAL A 121 28.44 2.87 3.53
C VAL A 121 28.79 3.30 4.95
N ILE A 122 27.89 4.00 5.64
CA ILE A 122 28.07 4.41 7.04
C ILE A 122 28.28 3.18 7.93
N LEU A 123 27.45 2.15 7.81
CA LEU A 123 27.58 0.92 8.59
C LEU A 123 28.89 0.17 8.28
N GLY A 124 29.31 0.12 7.01
CA GLY A 124 30.56 -0.52 6.60
C GLY A 124 31.79 0.21 7.13
N VAL A 125 31.78 1.54 7.09
CA VAL A 125 32.83 2.37 7.68
C VAL A 125 32.87 2.15 9.20
N ILE A 126 31.75 2.28 9.90
CA ILE A 126 31.68 2.03 11.36
C ILE A 126 32.16 0.62 11.70
N GLY A 127 31.75 -0.39 10.94
CA GLY A 127 32.19 -1.78 11.14
C GLY A 127 33.70 -1.95 10.97
N THR A 128 34.28 -1.34 9.95
CA THR A 128 35.73 -1.39 9.70
C THR A 128 36.52 -0.67 10.80
N PHE A 129 36.06 0.51 11.23
CA PHE A 129 36.66 1.25 12.34
C PHE A 129 36.55 0.49 13.67
N ALA A 130 35.41 -0.14 13.94
CA ALA A 130 35.21 -0.94 15.15
C ALA A 130 36.17 -2.15 15.19
N ILE A 131 36.38 -2.83 14.06
CA ILE A 131 37.36 -3.92 13.95
C ILE A 131 38.79 -3.41 14.18
N GLY A 132 39.15 -2.25 13.60
CA GLY A 132 40.49 -1.66 13.75
C GLY A 132 40.80 -1.15 15.17
N PHE A 133 39.79 -0.65 15.89
CA PHE A 133 39.96 -0.10 17.24
C PHE A 133 39.92 -1.15 18.35
N SER A 134 39.25 -2.29 18.13
CA SER A 134 39.15 -3.38 19.12
C SER A 134 40.48 -4.11 19.39
N GLY A 135 41.54 -3.80 18.62
CA GLY A 135 42.79 -4.54 18.66
C GLY A 135 42.60 -6.01 18.26
N ASN A 136 43.69 -6.70 17.90
CA ASN A 136 43.66 -8.10 17.50
C ASN A 136 43.40 -9.06 18.69
N SER A 137 42.57 -8.66 19.66
CA SER A 137 42.11 -9.49 20.78
C SER A 137 41.09 -10.51 20.26
N MET A 138 41.61 -11.43 19.45
CA MET A 138 40.96 -12.63 18.94
C MET A 138 40.75 -13.62 20.08
N SER A 139 40.10 -13.21 21.17
CA SER A 139 39.37 -14.16 22.00
C SER A 139 38.05 -14.46 21.28
N ARG A 140 38.16 -15.25 20.20
CA ARG A 140 37.02 -15.98 19.62
C ARG A 140 36.60 -17.05 20.62
N GLY A 141 36.05 -16.62 21.76
CA GLY A 141 35.24 -17.50 22.58
C GLY A 141 34.07 -17.99 21.73
N MET A 142 33.77 -19.29 21.79
CA MET A 142 32.61 -19.94 21.14
C MET A 142 31.29 -19.35 21.71
N GLY A 143 31.01 -18.08 21.38
CA GLY A 143 29.92 -17.27 21.95
C GLY A 143 29.98 -15.76 21.65
N GLY A 144 31.07 -15.24 21.07
CA GLY A 144 31.17 -13.82 20.70
C GLY A 144 30.40 -13.49 19.40
N ILE A 145 29.45 -12.55 19.47
CA ILE A 145 28.71 -12.05 18.29
C ILE A 145 29.70 -11.29 17.38
N SER A 146 30.05 -11.87 16.23
CA SER A 146 30.92 -11.21 15.24
C SER A 146 30.33 -9.86 14.78
N PRO A 147 31.16 -8.82 14.54
CA PRO A 147 30.72 -7.51 14.03
C PRO A 147 29.80 -7.57 12.81
N TRP A 148 29.92 -8.62 11.98
CA TRP A 148 29.05 -8.85 10.84
C TRP A 148 27.57 -9.04 11.20
N HIS A 149 27.29 -9.70 12.34
CA HIS A 149 25.92 -9.89 12.81
C HIS A 149 25.28 -8.55 13.22
N TRP A 150 26.05 -7.64 13.81
CA TRP A 150 25.57 -6.29 14.13
C TRP A 150 25.19 -5.49 12.88
N ILE A 151 25.98 -5.60 11.81
CA ILE A 151 25.67 -4.97 10.51
C ILE A 151 24.36 -5.54 9.95
N ILE A 152 24.17 -6.86 9.99
CA ILE A 152 22.92 -7.50 9.55
C ILE A 152 21.74 -7.05 10.41
N VAL A 153 21.88 -6.96 11.74
CA VAL A 153 20.80 -6.49 12.62
C VAL A 153 20.45 -5.03 12.32
N LEU A 154 21.43 -4.18 12.02
CA LEU A 154 21.23 -2.76 11.73
C LEU A 154 20.69 -2.49 10.31
N ILE A 155 20.89 -3.40 9.35
CA ILE A 155 20.35 -3.19 7.99
C ILE A 155 18.82 -3.35 7.94
N PHE A 156 18.25 -4.22 8.78
CA PHE A 156 16.81 -4.45 8.84
C PHE A 156 15.99 -3.19 9.18
N PRO A 157 16.27 -2.45 10.28
CA PRO A 157 15.53 -1.22 10.57
C PRO A 157 15.71 -0.17 9.47
N ILE A 158 16.91 -0.08 8.87
CA ILE A 158 17.18 0.85 7.76
C ILE A 158 16.29 0.52 6.56
N TYR A 159 16.20 -0.76 6.19
CA TYR A 159 15.29 -1.22 5.13
C TYR A 159 13.82 -0.93 5.45
N ILE A 160 13.39 -1.14 6.70
CA ILE A 160 12.02 -0.82 7.15
C ILE A 160 11.75 0.69 7.02
N PHE A 161 12.66 1.55 7.49
CA PHE A 161 12.51 3.00 7.39
C PHE A 161 12.51 3.48 5.94
N ALA A 162 13.38 2.92 5.10
CA ALA A 162 13.42 3.19 3.66
C ALA A 162 12.09 2.81 2.98
N GLY A 163 11.53 1.64 3.31
CA GLY A 163 10.23 1.19 2.83
C GLY A 163 9.06 2.09 3.28
N LEU A 164 9.07 2.54 4.54
CA LEU A 164 8.06 3.48 5.06
C LEU A 164 8.16 4.86 4.38
N TYR A 165 9.38 5.33 4.12
CA TYR A 165 9.62 6.56 3.37
C TYR A 165 9.09 6.47 1.93
N TYR A 166 9.37 5.36 1.24
CA TYR A 166 8.86 5.10 -0.11
C TYR A 166 7.34 5.09 -0.13
N ARG A 167 6.70 4.34 0.79
CA ARG A 167 5.24 4.26 0.90
C ARG A 167 4.59 5.63 1.12
N ALA A 168 5.15 6.46 1.99
CA ALA A 168 4.64 7.81 2.24
C ALA A 168 4.77 8.72 1.00
N THR A 169 5.93 8.68 0.34
CA THR A 169 6.21 9.55 -0.81
C THR A 169 5.37 9.16 -2.03
N VAL A 170 5.29 7.87 -2.34
CA VAL A 170 4.45 7.35 -3.42
C VAL A 170 2.98 7.70 -3.19
N ARG A 171 2.51 7.57 -1.95
CA ARG A 171 1.14 8.00 -1.60
C ARG A 171 0.93 9.49 -1.90
N ASN A 172 1.82 10.37 -1.44
CA ASN A 172 1.67 11.81 -1.70
C ASN A 172 1.65 12.13 -3.20
N ILE A 173 2.54 11.51 -3.99
CA ILE A 173 2.59 11.72 -5.45
C ILE A 173 1.29 11.28 -6.13
N ILE A 174 0.77 10.11 -5.75
CA ILE A 174 -0.40 9.52 -6.41
C ILE A 174 -1.68 10.23 -6.04
N TRP A 175 -1.87 10.50 -4.74
CA TRP A 175 -3.03 11.25 -4.28
C TRP A 175 -3.01 12.68 -4.80
N SER A 176 -1.85 13.34 -4.90
CA SER A 176 -1.77 14.69 -5.48
C SER A 176 -1.95 14.72 -7.00
N ALA A 177 -1.91 13.57 -7.67
CA ALA A 177 -2.15 13.43 -9.11
C ALA A 177 -3.54 12.85 -9.43
N ALA A 178 -4.34 12.56 -8.41
CA ALA A 178 -5.67 11.99 -8.58
C ALA A 178 -6.72 13.11 -8.62
N THR A 179 -7.67 13.01 -9.55
CA THR A 179 -8.77 13.95 -9.71
C THR A 179 -10.11 13.19 -9.69
N VAL A 180 -11.14 13.85 -9.18
CA VAL A 180 -12.54 13.40 -9.24
C VAL A 180 -13.24 14.18 -10.34
N ASP A 181 -13.89 13.48 -11.27
CA ASP A 181 -14.61 14.10 -12.39
C ASP A 181 -13.73 15.03 -13.25
N HIS A 182 -12.42 14.80 -13.26
CA HIS A 182 -11.41 15.66 -13.92
C HIS A 182 -11.41 17.13 -13.47
N ARG A 183 -12.08 17.46 -12.35
CA ARG A 183 -12.19 18.84 -11.83
C ARG A 183 -11.68 19.00 -10.41
N HIS A 184 -11.95 18.04 -9.53
CA HIS A 184 -11.60 18.16 -8.12
C HIS A 184 -10.29 17.43 -7.84
N GLU A 185 -9.22 18.17 -7.53
CA GLU A 185 -7.91 17.61 -7.24
C GLU A 185 -7.86 17.03 -5.83
N LEU A 186 -7.32 15.82 -5.69
CA LEU A 186 -6.93 15.30 -4.39
C LEU A 186 -5.55 15.85 -4.02
N ARG A 187 -5.31 16.06 -2.73
CA ARG A 187 -3.98 16.39 -2.20
C ARG A 187 -3.67 15.57 -0.96
N SER A 188 -2.40 15.22 -0.80
CA SER A 188 -1.91 14.48 0.35
C SER A 188 -0.58 15.06 0.81
N ASP A 189 -0.52 15.51 2.06
CA ASP A 189 0.64 16.17 2.68
C ASP A 189 1.27 15.30 3.78
N LEU A 190 1.38 13.99 3.51
CA LEU A 190 1.83 13.03 4.51
C LEU A 190 3.30 13.28 4.93
N GLY A 191 3.49 13.67 6.19
CA GLY A 191 4.83 13.87 6.76
C GLY A 191 5.59 12.54 6.90
N ARG A 192 6.66 12.34 6.11
CA ARG A 192 7.43 11.07 6.05
C ARG A 192 7.93 10.60 7.41
N ARG A 193 8.51 11.50 8.21
CA ARG A 193 9.03 11.20 9.56
C ARG A 193 7.91 10.83 10.54
N ARG A 194 6.82 11.59 10.53
CA ARG A 194 5.66 11.36 11.40
C ARG A 194 4.95 10.05 11.05
N PHE A 195 4.81 9.74 9.76
CA PHE A 195 4.30 8.46 9.28
C PHE A 195 5.17 7.29 9.77
N ALA A 196 6.49 7.38 9.61
CA ALA A 196 7.40 6.34 10.07
C ALA A 196 7.32 6.14 11.59
N TRP A 197 7.27 7.23 12.38
CA TRP A 197 7.11 7.17 13.83
C TRP A 197 5.79 6.49 14.25
N ILE A 198 4.67 6.83 13.60
CA ILE A 198 3.38 6.20 13.89
C ILE A 198 3.41 4.73 13.52
N ALA A 199 3.97 4.36 12.37
CA ALA A 199 4.08 2.96 11.95
C ALA A 199 4.94 2.12 12.91
N VAL A 200 6.12 2.62 13.30
CA VAL A 200 7.02 1.91 14.23
C VAL A 200 6.39 1.79 15.62
N SER A 201 5.84 2.88 16.16
CA SER A 201 5.16 2.83 17.47
C SER A 201 3.95 1.91 17.47
N ASN A 202 3.18 1.83 16.38
CA ASN A 202 2.08 0.90 16.23
C ASN A 202 2.53 -0.57 16.27
N VAL A 203 3.66 -0.88 15.62
CA VAL A 203 4.24 -2.24 15.67
C VAL A 203 4.71 -2.57 17.08
N ILE A 204 5.44 -1.65 17.73
CA ILE A 204 5.94 -1.86 19.10
C ILE A 204 4.77 -2.11 20.06
N VAL A 205 3.74 -1.26 20.03
CA VAL A 205 2.55 -1.42 20.88
C VAL A 205 1.84 -2.74 20.58
N SER A 206 1.72 -3.12 19.31
CA SER A 206 1.12 -4.40 18.94
C SER A 206 1.96 -5.60 19.43
N LEU A 207 3.28 -5.51 19.46
CA LEU A 207 4.15 -6.58 19.95
C LEU A 207 4.11 -6.69 21.48
N VAL A 208 4.24 -5.57 22.19
CA VAL A 208 4.20 -5.52 23.67
C VAL A 208 2.86 -6.03 24.20
N THR A 209 1.77 -5.77 23.48
CA THR A 209 0.43 -6.22 23.87
C THR A 209 0.01 -7.57 23.29
N LEU A 210 0.96 -8.33 22.71
CA LEU A 210 0.70 -9.63 22.06
C LEU A 210 -0.45 -9.58 21.03
N GLY A 211 -0.61 -8.42 20.38
CA GLY A 211 -1.60 -8.17 19.33
C GLY A 211 -2.90 -7.53 19.82
N LEU A 212 -3.13 -7.39 21.13
CA LEU A 212 -4.39 -6.84 21.66
C LEU A 212 -4.65 -5.40 21.22
N MET A 213 -3.62 -4.56 21.10
CA MET A 213 -3.76 -3.17 20.65
C MET A 213 -3.70 -2.98 19.13
N ARG A 214 -3.78 -4.05 18.32
CA ARG A 214 -3.87 -3.92 16.86
C ARG A 214 -5.05 -3.06 16.38
N PRO A 215 -6.28 -3.17 16.93
CA PRO A 215 -7.40 -2.31 16.52
C PRO A 215 -7.14 -0.83 16.80
N TRP A 216 -6.57 -0.50 17.97
CA TRP A 216 -6.21 0.87 18.32
C TRP A 216 -5.15 1.44 17.36
N ALA A 217 -4.12 0.65 17.05
CA ALA A 217 -3.08 1.02 16.10
C ALA A 217 -3.66 1.28 14.69
N ALA A 218 -4.63 0.47 14.26
CA ALA A 218 -5.33 0.65 13.00
C ALA A 218 -6.11 1.97 12.95
N VAL A 219 -6.88 2.29 14.00
CA VAL A 219 -7.63 3.56 14.10
C VAL A 219 -6.69 4.76 14.10
N ARG A 220 -5.60 4.71 14.88
CA ARG A 220 -4.60 5.79 14.93
C ARG A 220 -3.95 6.04 13.56
N MET A 221 -3.64 4.96 12.82
CA MET A 221 -3.10 5.09 11.47
C MET A 221 -4.14 5.71 10.53
N GLN A 222 -5.38 5.21 10.52
CA GLN A 222 -6.43 5.75 9.63
C GLN A 222 -6.72 7.22 9.91
N ARG A 223 -6.82 7.63 11.18
CA ARG A 223 -6.98 9.04 11.56
C ARG A 223 -5.85 9.91 11.01
N PHE A 224 -4.60 9.50 11.17
CA PHE A 224 -3.45 10.23 10.64
C PHE A 224 -3.50 10.36 9.12
N LEU A 225 -3.89 9.28 8.42
CA LEU A 225 -4.00 9.26 6.97
C LEU A 225 -5.12 10.19 6.47
N THR A 226 -6.28 10.21 7.13
CA THR A 226 -7.41 11.10 6.80
C THR A 226 -7.08 12.56 7.07
N GLU A 227 -6.40 12.88 8.18
CA GLU A 227 -5.97 14.25 8.52
C GLU A 227 -4.99 14.85 7.48
N HIS A 228 -4.26 14.00 6.73
CA HIS A 228 -3.29 14.42 5.71
C HIS A 228 -3.78 14.10 4.29
N THR A 229 -5.09 13.99 4.11
CA THR A 229 -5.72 13.80 2.80
C THR A 229 -6.83 14.83 2.65
N ALA A 230 -6.73 15.68 1.64
CA ALA A 230 -7.71 16.73 1.35
C ALA A 230 -8.19 16.65 -0.09
N VAL A 231 -9.40 17.15 -0.34
CA VAL A 231 -9.96 17.34 -1.68
C VAL A 231 -10.05 18.84 -1.93
N HIS A 232 -9.38 19.32 -2.97
CA HIS A 232 -9.56 20.66 -3.49
C HIS A 232 -10.74 20.64 -4.47
N VAL A 233 -11.87 21.21 -4.05
CA VAL A 233 -13.07 21.31 -4.86
C VAL A 233 -12.99 22.62 -5.65
N ASP A 234 -12.84 22.53 -6.96
CA ASP A 234 -13.07 23.67 -7.85
C ASP A 234 -14.57 24.01 -7.88
N GLY A 235 -14.94 25.15 -7.26
CA GLY A 235 -16.33 25.60 -7.06
C GLY A 235 -16.78 25.69 -5.60
N GLU A 236 -18.01 26.18 -5.37
CA GLU A 236 -18.58 26.26 -4.03
C GLU A 236 -18.98 24.85 -3.54
N ILE A 237 -18.42 24.48 -2.39
CA ILE A 237 -18.56 23.15 -1.79
C ILE A 237 -20.03 22.73 -1.71
N GLY A 238 -20.92 23.61 -1.26
CA GLY A 238 -22.35 23.30 -1.11
C GLY A 238 -23.02 22.84 -2.41
N VAL A 239 -22.79 23.58 -3.51
CA VAL A 239 -23.43 23.33 -4.81
C VAL A 239 -22.98 22.00 -5.42
N VAL A 240 -21.69 21.67 -5.31
CA VAL A 240 -21.15 20.39 -5.80
C VAL A 240 -21.72 19.21 -5.02
N PHE A 241 -21.83 19.33 -3.70
CA PHE A 241 -22.36 18.26 -2.86
C PHE A 241 -23.88 18.07 -3.03
N ASP A 242 -24.64 19.15 -3.23
CA ASP A 242 -26.08 19.07 -3.49
C ASP A 242 -26.39 18.40 -4.84
N GLN A 243 -25.60 18.70 -5.89
CA GLN A 243 -25.69 17.99 -7.17
C GLN A 243 -25.39 16.50 -7.05
N ILE A 244 -24.34 16.13 -6.32
CA ILE A 244 -23.96 14.71 -6.12
C ILE A 244 -25.06 13.97 -5.34
N ARG A 245 -25.69 14.63 -4.36
CA ARG A 245 -26.81 14.06 -3.60
C ARG A 245 -28.05 13.86 -4.47
N SER A 246 -28.40 14.81 -5.34
CA SER A 246 -29.59 14.70 -6.20
C SER A 246 -29.46 13.56 -7.22
N THR A 247 -28.25 13.32 -7.76
CA THR A 247 -28.04 12.21 -8.72
C THR A 247 -27.97 10.86 -8.00
N GLY A 248 -27.30 10.78 -6.85
CA GLY A 248 -27.14 9.53 -6.11
C GLY A 248 -28.40 9.01 -5.41
N ASN A 249 -29.28 9.90 -4.94
CA ASN A 249 -30.53 9.50 -4.29
C ASN A 249 -31.62 9.07 -5.29
N ALA A 250 -31.68 9.67 -6.48
CA ALA A 250 -32.79 9.45 -7.41
C ALA A 250 -32.82 8.01 -7.96
N ILE A 251 -31.67 7.39 -8.21
CA ILE A 251 -31.61 6.05 -8.82
C ILE A 251 -31.58 4.94 -7.77
N SER A 252 -30.97 5.18 -6.61
CA SER A 252 -30.81 4.14 -5.57
C SER A 252 -32.04 3.98 -4.67
N ALA A 253 -32.85 5.03 -4.47
CA ALA A 253 -34.08 4.93 -3.69
C ALA A 253 -35.19 4.22 -4.49
N GLU A 254 -35.27 4.48 -5.80
CA GLU A 254 -36.31 3.89 -6.66
C GLU A 254 -36.05 2.40 -6.95
N TYR A 255 -34.78 1.97 -7.07
CA TYR A 255 -34.45 0.54 -7.21
C TYR A 255 -34.57 -0.25 -5.90
N LEU A 256 -34.29 0.35 -4.74
CA LEU A 256 -34.45 -0.32 -3.45
C LEU A 256 -35.92 -0.48 -3.04
N ASP A 257 -36.81 0.39 -3.53
CA ASP A 257 -38.25 0.27 -3.31
C ASP A 257 -38.91 -0.72 -4.29
N VAL A 258 -38.30 -0.97 -5.45
CA VAL A 258 -38.78 -1.95 -6.45
C VAL A 258 -38.30 -3.37 -6.13
N ASP A 259 -37.10 -3.56 -5.60
CA ASP A 259 -36.59 -4.89 -5.18
C ASP A 259 -37.11 -5.32 -3.78
N GLY A 260 -37.97 -4.52 -3.15
CA GLY A 260 -38.57 -4.77 -1.82
C GLY A 260 -39.82 -5.66 -1.81
N PHE A 261 -40.33 -6.08 -2.97
CA PHE A 261 -41.48 -6.99 -3.07
C PHE A 261 -41.03 -8.45 -3.24
N ASP A 262 -40.93 -9.11 -2.09
CA ASP A 262 -41.24 -10.52 -1.77
C ASP A 262 -41.38 -11.54 -2.93
N PHE A 263 -40.65 -12.66 -2.83
CA PHE A 263 -41.28 -13.98 -2.84
C PHE A 263 -40.52 -14.94 -1.93
N GLY A 264 -41.03 -15.10 -0.71
CA GLY A 264 -40.87 -16.30 0.07
C GLY A 264 -41.61 -17.46 -0.58
N PHE A 265 -40.85 -18.36 -1.21
CA PHE A 265 -41.04 -19.82 -1.21
C PHE A 265 -39.69 -20.49 -1.49
#